data_AF-A0A3M3K2G9-F1
#
_entry.id   AF-A0A3M3K2G9-F1
#
_cell.length_a   1.000
_cell.length_b   1.000
_cell.length_c   1.000
_cell.angle_alpha   90.00
_cell.angle_beta   90.00
_cell.angle_gamma   90.00
#
_symmetry.space_group_name_H-M   'P 1'
#
loop_
_entity.id
_entity.type
_entity.pdbx_description
1 polymer ?
#
loop_
_entity_poly.entity_id
_entity_poly.type
_entity_poly.pdbx_seq_one_letter_code
_entity_poly.pdbx_strand_id
1 'polypeptide(L)'
;MMRKGTIIQIKGLGIPVQSPTDRNLEGYEVRWSSDPEVSADAPAHVLIGHEALTRFIELAVDRRFLIADLMTVTPVTVADNSNSLSRAQSEAAGINPDNWNTVRMAMVISGNGPRGAVMDEIEWVGSRDEFNEGAPLAEAYAHAKHRQIKLPSIHKHTESGHIMRAAHFFGEFRRQLKPSLRAAEMMARVLEQNLCSLDLTDINGDKAHHYLMEIQRAFIQRREHAQIELAENGMVDWPAMAEALTEANDAPTPSRPSRGQSFH
;
A
#
# COMPACT_ATOMS: atom_id res chain seq x y z
N MET A 1 9.25 -42.24 3.45
CA MET A 1 8.82 -41.93 4.82
C MET A 1 7.71 -40.89 4.77
N MET A 2 7.13 -40.55 5.92
CA MET A 2 6.10 -39.52 6.05
C MET A 2 6.70 -38.33 6.82
N ARG A 3 6.42 -37.11 6.37
CA ARG A 3 6.86 -35.86 6.99
C ARG A 3 5.74 -35.24 7.80
N LYS A 4 6.08 -34.74 8.98
CA LYS A 4 5.19 -33.91 9.79
C LYS A 4 5.17 -32.49 9.24
N GLY A 5 3.98 -31.94 9.13
CA GLY A 5 3.75 -30.57 8.67
C GLY A 5 2.57 -29.95 9.40
N THR A 6 2.25 -28.73 9.02
CA THR A 6 1.23 -27.92 9.68
C THR A 6 0.39 -27.20 8.63
N ILE A 7 -0.92 -27.17 8.83
CA ILE A 7 -1.83 -26.28 8.09
C ILE A 7 -2.35 -25.24 9.09
N ILE A 8 -2.30 -23.96 8.69
CA ILE A 8 -2.88 -22.87 9.48
C ILE A 8 -4.27 -22.57 8.93
N GLN A 9 -5.23 -22.39 9.82
CA GLN A 9 -6.56 -21.89 9.51
C GLN A 9 -6.75 -20.56 10.22
N ILE A 10 -7.14 -19.53 9.48
CA ILE A 10 -7.39 -18.20 10.02
C ILE A 10 -8.83 -17.83 9.76
N LYS A 11 -9.57 -17.57 10.83
CA LYS A 11 -10.96 -17.15 10.75
C LYS A 11 -11.09 -15.85 9.96
N GLY A 12 -11.87 -15.89 8.89
CA GLY A 12 -12.07 -14.76 7.98
C GLY A 12 -11.01 -14.62 6.88
N LEU A 13 -9.99 -15.47 6.83
CA LEU A 13 -8.97 -15.46 5.77
C LEU A 13 -8.81 -16.85 5.09
N GLY A 14 -9.21 -17.92 5.77
CA GLY A 14 -9.16 -19.27 5.23
C GLY A 14 -7.84 -19.99 5.54
N ILE A 15 -7.39 -20.81 4.60
CA ILE A 15 -6.15 -21.59 4.72
C ILE A 15 -5.22 -21.29 3.53
N PRO A 16 -3.90 -21.53 3.66
CA PRO A 16 -3.02 -21.50 2.51
C PRO A 16 -3.28 -22.68 1.59
N VAL A 17 -3.39 -22.43 0.29
CA VAL A 17 -3.58 -23.44 -0.76
C VAL A 17 -2.61 -23.23 -1.90
N GLN A 18 -2.35 -24.29 -2.67
CA GLN A 18 -1.53 -24.22 -3.88
C GLN A 18 -2.44 -23.93 -5.08
N SER A 19 -2.27 -22.76 -5.69
CA SER A 19 -2.94 -22.38 -6.93
C SER A 19 -1.96 -22.55 -8.10
N PRO A 20 -2.34 -23.22 -9.21
CA PRO A 20 -1.47 -23.37 -10.37
C PRO A 20 -0.97 -22.03 -10.91
N THR A 21 0.30 -21.96 -11.30
CA THR A 21 0.91 -20.74 -11.90
C THR A 21 2.06 -21.10 -12.84
N ASP A 22 2.23 -20.30 -13.89
CA ASP A 22 3.38 -20.41 -14.81
C ASP A 22 4.53 -19.45 -14.41
N ARG A 23 4.38 -18.72 -13.29
CA ARG A 23 5.32 -17.68 -12.85
C ARG A 23 6.58 -18.21 -12.18
N ASN A 24 6.57 -19.46 -11.73
CA ASN A 24 7.69 -20.07 -11.01
C ASN A 24 7.92 -21.52 -11.46
N LEU A 25 9.06 -22.07 -11.05
CA LEU A 25 9.49 -23.41 -11.43
C LEU A 25 8.69 -24.49 -10.70
N GLU A 26 8.12 -24.19 -9.52
CA GLU A 26 7.30 -25.14 -8.78
C GLU A 26 5.92 -25.38 -9.42
N GLY A 27 5.47 -24.52 -10.34
CA GLY A 27 4.20 -24.63 -11.04
C GLY A 27 2.98 -24.25 -10.20
N TYR A 28 3.19 -23.68 -9.01
CA TYR A 28 2.11 -23.18 -8.15
C TYR A 28 2.55 -21.97 -7.31
N GLU A 29 1.60 -21.08 -7.01
CA GLU A 29 1.73 -20.02 -6.01
C GLU A 29 0.90 -20.37 -4.77
N VAL A 30 1.36 -19.95 -3.60
CA VAL A 30 0.60 -20.10 -2.35
C VAL A 30 -0.33 -18.91 -2.21
N ARG A 31 -1.64 -19.18 -2.15
CA ARG A 31 -2.69 -18.16 -1.97
C ARG A 31 -3.60 -18.53 -0.81
N TRP A 32 -4.43 -17.59 -0.39
CA TRP A 32 -5.49 -17.86 0.58
C TRP A 32 -6.67 -18.54 -0.10
N SER A 33 -7.24 -19.57 0.53
CA SER A 33 -8.43 -20.27 0.03
C SER A 33 -9.64 -19.34 -0.16
N SER A 34 -9.68 -18.21 0.56
CA SER A 34 -10.72 -17.20 0.42
C SER A 34 -10.60 -16.32 -0.82
N ASP A 35 -9.51 -16.44 -1.58
CA ASP A 35 -9.28 -15.65 -2.79
C ASP A 35 -10.27 -16.06 -3.89
N PRO A 36 -11.02 -15.12 -4.50
CA PRO A 36 -12.01 -15.39 -5.55
C PRO A 36 -11.47 -16.19 -6.75
N GLU A 37 -10.18 -16.03 -7.09
CA GLU A 37 -9.56 -16.69 -8.25
C GLU A 37 -9.06 -18.11 -7.96
N VAL A 38 -8.95 -18.47 -6.67
CA VAL A 38 -8.52 -19.80 -6.25
C VAL A 38 -9.64 -20.81 -6.45
N SER A 39 -9.34 -22.01 -6.95
CA SER A 39 -10.34 -23.07 -7.09
C SER A 39 -10.87 -23.59 -5.74
N ALA A 40 -12.15 -23.94 -5.67
CA ALA A 40 -12.75 -24.57 -4.49
C ALA A 40 -12.16 -25.96 -4.16
N ASP A 41 -11.44 -26.57 -5.10
CA ASP A 41 -10.75 -27.85 -4.92
C ASP A 41 -9.23 -27.69 -4.78
N ALA A 42 -8.73 -26.46 -4.63
CA ALA A 42 -7.30 -26.19 -4.50
C ALA A 42 -6.72 -26.95 -3.29
N PRO A 43 -5.61 -27.71 -3.46
CA PRO A 43 -5.03 -28.48 -2.37
C PRO A 43 -4.41 -27.56 -1.32
N ALA A 44 -4.57 -27.92 -0.05
CA ALA A 44 -3.99 -27.17 1.06
C ALA A 44 -2.46 -27.24 1.02
N HIS A 45 -1.81 -26.10 1.23
CA HIS A 45 -0.37 -26.03 1.35
C HIS A 45 0.06 -26.38 2.77
N VAL A 46 0.98 -27.33 2.89
CA VAL A 46 1.47 -27.82 4.17
C VAL A 46 2.82 -27.19 4.47
N LEU A 47 2.88 -26.46 5.59
CA LEU A 47 4.09 -25.82 6.09
C LEU A 47 4.94 -26.87 6.81
N ILE A 48 6.12 -27.15 6.25
CA ILE A 48 7.00 -28.18 6.81
C ILE A 48 8.06 -27.58 7.72
N GLY A 49 8.00 -27.95 8.99
CA GLY A 49 8.93 -27.47 10.01
C GLY A 49 8.53 -26.12 10.61
N HIS A 50 9.17 -25.79 11.73
CA HIS A 50 8.85 -24.59 12.51
C HIS A 50 9.25 -23.30 11.79
N GLU A 51 10.39 -23.28 11.09
CA GLU A 51 10.89 -22.11 10.38
C GLU A 51 9.95 -21.66 9.25
N ALA A 52 9.44 -22.61 8.46
CA ALA A 52 8.47 -22.33 7.41
C ALA A 52 7.17 -21.76 7.97
N LEU A 53 6.71 -22.29 9.11
CA LEU A 53 5.53 -21.81 9.81
C LEU A 53 5.70 -20.35 10.27
N THR A 54 6.78 -20.06 10.99
CA THR A 54 7.07 -18.71 11.50
C THR A 54 7.21 -17.71 10.37
N ARG A 55 7.99 -18.04 9.34
CA ARG A 55 8.17 -17.18 8.17
C ARG A 55 6.87 -16.92 7.42
N PHE A 56 6.01 -17.93 7.29
CA PHE A 56 4.71 -17.77 6.64
C PHE A 56 3.81 -16.81 7.44
N ILE A 57 3.75 -16.96 8.76
CA ILE A 57 2.99 -16.07 9.64
C ILE A 57 3.49 -14.63 9.54
N GLU A 58 4.81 -14.42 9.56
CA GLU A 58 5.41 -13.09 9.49
C GLU A 58 5.18 -12.36 8.16
N LEU A 59 5.16 -13.09 7.05
CA LEU A 59 5.12 -12.50 5.70
C LEU A 59 3.73 -12.49 5.07
N ALA A 60 2.89 -13.49 5.35
CA ALA A 60 1.64 -13.72 4.62
C ALA A 60 0.37 -13.43 5.43
N VAL A 61 0.50 -13.29 6.77
CA VAL A 61 -0.64 -13.05 7.66
C VAL A 61 -0.63 -11.61 8.15
N ASP A 62 -1.70 -10.87 7.88
CA ASP A 62 -1.88 -9.53 8.43
C ASP A 62 -1.99 -9.60 9.96
N ARG A 63 -1.28 -8.69 10.65
CA ARG A 63 -1.19 -8.62 12.12
C ARG A 63 -2.56 -8.57 12.80
N ARG A 64 -3.59 -8.04 12.13
CA ARG A 64 -4.98 -8.00 12.63
C ARG A 64 -5.57 -9.39 12.89
N PHE A 65 -5.05 -10.42 12.20
CA PHE A 65 -5.48 -11.81 12.37
C PHE A 65 -4.59 -12.62 13.31
N LEU A 66 -3.51 -12.03 13.83
CA LEU A 66 -2.60 -12.66 14.80
C LEU A 66 -3.17 -12.58 16.22
N ILE A 67 -4.39 -13.05 16.39
CA ILE A 67 -5.08 -13.18 17.67
C ILE A 67 -5.34 -14.67 17.89
N ALA A 68 -5.04 -15.18 19.09
CA ALA A 68 -5.11 -16.61 19.39
C ALA A 68 -6.48 -17.23 19.04
N ASP A 69 -7.57 -16.49 19.23
CA ASP A 69 -8.93 -16.98 18.97
C ASP A 69 -9.31 -17.01 17.49
N LEU A 70 -8.49 -16.42 16.60
CA LEU A 70 -8.72 -16.38 15.17
C LEU A 70 -7.87 -17.38 14.40
N MET A 71 -6.90 -18.04 15.04
CA MET A 71 -5.95 -18.92 14.38
C MET A 71 -5.96 -20.33 14.97
N THR A 72 -6.20 -21.31 14.10
CA THR A 72 -6.07 -22.73 14.44
C THR A 72 -4.88 -23.30 13.68
N VAL A 73 -4.07 -24.10 14.38
CA VAL A 73 -2.88 -24.73 13.81
C VAL A 73 -3.08 -26.24 13.87
N THR A 74 -3.21 -26.87 12.71
CA THR A 74 -3.57 -28.28 12.60
C THR A 74 -2.35 -29.09 12.15
N PRO A 75 -1.83 -30.00 12.99
CA PRO A 75 -0.71 -30.85 12.61
C PRO A 75 -1.18 -31.92 11.61
N VAL A 76 -0.42 -32.08 10.53
CA VAL A 76 -0.74 -33.04 9.46
C VAL A 76 0.50 -33.85 9.06
N THR A 77 0.27 -34.92 8.30
CA THR A 77 1.32 -35.78 7.79
C THR A 77 1.22 -35.90 6.28
N VAL A 78 2.34 -35.72 5.58
CA VAL A 78 2.43 -35.78 4.10
C VAL A 78 3.54 -36.72 3.64
N ALA A 79 3.51 -37.14 2.38
CA ALA A 79 4.61 -37.91 1.79
C ALA A 79 5.91 -37.08 1.72
N ASP A 80 7.07 -37.73 1.75
CA ASP A 80 8.37 -37.03 1.80
C ASP A 80 8.57 -35.99 0.69
N ASN A 81 8.04 -36.29 -0.51
CA ASN A 81 8.18 -35.46 -1.71
C ASN A 81 6.96 -34.57 -1.97
N SER A 82 6.05 -34.44 -1.00
CA SER A 82 4.86 -33.59 -1.10
C SER A 82 4.85 -32.54 -0.01
N ASN A 83 4.27 -31.39 -0.32
CA ASN A 83 3.96 -30.32 0.62
C ASN A 83 2.50 -29.86 0.47
N SER A 84 1.62 -30.77 0.04
CA SER A 84 0.19 -30.50 -0.04
C SER A 84 -0.69 -31.69 0.31
N LEU A 85 -1.92 -31.37 0.68
CA LEU A 85 -3.00 -32.32 0.92
C LEU A 85 -4.20 -31.94 0.06
N SER A 86 -4.91 -32.93 -0.48
CA SER A 86 -6.19 -32.66 -1.14
C SER A 86 -7.19 -32.11 -0.13
N ARG A 87 -8.25 -31.46 -0.61
CA ARG A 87 -9.36 -30.98 0.23
C ARG A 87 -9.91 -32.11 1.13
N ALA A 88 -10.24 -33.26 0.54
CA ALA A 88 -10.74 -34.42 1.30
C ALA A 88 -9.75 -34.93 2.37
N GLN A 89 -8.45 -34.96 2.08
CA GLN A 89 -7.43 -35.34 3.05
C GLN A 89 -7.30 -34.32 4.19
N SER A 90 -7.45 -33.04 3.86
CA SER A 90 -7.38 -31.94 4.82
C SER A 90 -8.60 -31.94 5.74
N GLU A 91 -9.80 -32.17 5.20
CA GLU A 91 -11.04 -32.33 5.97
C GLU A 91 -10.94 -33.54 6.92
N ALA A 92 -10.42 -34.68 6.43
CA ALA A 92 -10.16 -35.84 7.26
C ALA A 92 -9.13 -35.58 8.38
N ALA A 93 -8.23 -34.62 8.19
CA ALA A 93 -7.28 -34.17 9.20
C ALA A 93 -7.86 -33.12 10.18
N GLY A 94 -9.14 -32.75 10.04
CA GLY A 94 -9.84 -31.83 10.93
C GLY A 94 -9.87 -30.37 10.47
N ILE A 95 -9.45 -30.07 9.23
CA ILE A 95 -9.61 -28.73 8.65
C ILE A 95 -11.08 -28.47 8.36
N ASN A 96 -11.58 -27.29 8.73
CA ASN A 96 -12.97 -26.91 8.47
C ASN A 96 -13.18 -26.73 6.95
N PRO A 97 -14.14 -27.47 6.32
CA PRO A 97 -14.46 -27.33 4.89
C PRO A 97 -14.92 -25.93 4.48
N ASP A 98 -15.47 -25.13 5.40
CA ASP A 98 -15.94 -23.76 5.12
C ASP A 98 -14.82 -22.84 4.61
N ASN A 99 -13.55 -23.17 4.88
CA ASN A 99 -12.41 -22.38 4.42
C ASN A 99 -12.31 -22.32 2.89
N TRP A 100 -12.77 -23.33 2.15
CA TRP A 100 -12.81 -23.31 0.68
C TRP A 100 -14.09 -22.70 0.11
N ASN A 101 -15.14 -22.61 0.92
CA ASN A 101 -16.43 -22.10 0.50
C ASN A 101 -16.57 -20.60 0.79
N THR A 102 -15.77 -20.07 1.71
CA THR A 102 -15.73 -18.63 2.03
C THR A 102 -14.92 -17.88 0.97
N VAL A 103 -15.41 -16.73 0.53
CA VAL A 103 -14.73 -15.80 -0.36
C VAL A 103 -14.59 -14.45 0.32
N ARG A 104 -13.42 -13.84 0.17
CA ARG A 104 -13.13 -12.49 0.66
C ARG A 104 -12.65 -11.62 -0.47
N MET A 105 -13.22 -10.43 -0.58
CA MET A 105 -12.90 -9.49 -1.64
C MET A 105 -12.78 -8.08 -1.12
N ALA A 106 -11.58 -7.52 -1.22
CA ALA A 106 -11.40 -6.08 -1.14
C ALA A 106 -11.80 -5.43 -2.47
N MET A 107 -12.56 -4.34 -2.38
CA MET A 107 -12.95 -3.49 -3.50
C MET A 107 -12.73 -2.01 -3.14
N VAL A 108 -12.41 -1.23 -4.16
CA VAL A 108 -12.34 0.23 -4.08
C VAL A 108 -13.47 0.80 -4.92
N ILE A 109 -14.25 1.69 -4.32
CA ILE A 109 -15.34 2.41 -4.96
C ILE A 109 -14.87 3.84 -5.16
N SER A 110 -14.86 4.31 -6.40
CA SER A 110 -14.51 5.70 -6.73
C SER A 110 -15.66 6.40 -7.45
N GLY A 111 -15.78 7.71 -7.29
CA GLY A 111 -16.79 8.51 -7.99
C GLY A 111 -16.88 9.93 -7.45
N ASN A 112 -18.02 10.59 -7.68
CA ASN A 112 -18.26 11.95 -7.19
C ASN A 112 -19.29 11.97 -6.06
N GLY A 113 -18.87 12.40 -4.88
CA GLY A 113 -19.75 12.65 -3.74
C GLY A 113 -20.25 14.11 -3.70
N PRO A 114 -20.98 14.49 -2.64
CA PRO A 114 -21.51 15.86 -2.46
C PRO A 114 -20.45 16.96 -2.36
N ARG A 115 -19.21 16.60 -1.96
CA ARG A 115 -18.10 17.52 -1.71
C ARG A 115 -16.94 17.40 -2.72
N GLY A 116 -17.13 16.65 -3.80
CA GLY A 116 -16.10 16.40 -4.81
C GLY A 116 -15.81 14.92 -5.03
N ALA A 117 -14.64 14.61 -5.58
CA ALA A 117 -14.22 13.23 -5.81
C ALA A 117 -14.09 12.47 -4.49
N VAL A 118 -14.60 11.23 -4.47
CA VAL A 118 -14.57 10.33 -3.31
C VAL A 118 -14.02 8.98 -3.75
N MET A 119 -13.16 8.44 -2.91
CA MET A 119 -12.72 7.05 -2.97
C MET A 119 -13.04 6.42 -1.62
N ASP A 120 -13.64 5.24 -1.64
CA ASP A 120 -14.00 4.50 -0.44
C ASP A 120 -13.61 3.03 -0.61
N GLU A 121 -13.24 2.39 0.49
CA GLU A 121 -12.80 1.00 0.51
C GLU A 121 -13.88 0.15 1.16
N ILE A 122 -14.21 -0.98 0.54
CA ILE A 122 -15.12 -1.96 1.09
C ILE A 122 -14.48 -3.34 1.05
N GLU A 123 -14.68 -4.07 2.14
CA GLU A 123 -14.26 -5.46 2.24
C GLU A 123 -15.50 -6.33 2.36
N TRP A 124 -15.67 -7.21 1.38
CA TRP A 124 -16.78 -8.15 1.31
C TRP A 124 -16.34 -9.54 1.75
N VAL A 125 -17.17 -10.22 2.54
CA VAL A 125 -16.99 -11.61 2.95
C VAL A 125 -18.32 -12.33 2.79
N GLY A 126 -18.30 -13.46 2.08
CA GLY A 126 -19.48 -14.30 1.89
C GLY A 126 -19.11 -15.67 1.37
N SER A 127 -20.10 -16.42 0.91
CA SER A 127 -19.91 -17.73 0.28
C SER A 127 -19.52 -17.59 -1.20
N ARG A 128 -18.99 -18.68 -1.75
CA ARG A 128 -18.65 -18.78 -3.17
C ARG A 128 -19.89 -18.73 -4.07
N ASP A 129 -21.02 -19.23 -3.60
CA ASP A 129 -22.30 -19.14 -4.32
C ASP A 129 -22.78 -17.69 -4.39
N GLU A 130 -22.78 -16.95 -3.27
CA GLU A 130 -23.09 -15.52 -3.24
C GLU A 130 -22.13 -14.70 -4.12
N PHE A 131 -20.85 -15.07 -4.13
CA PHE A 131 -19.86 -14.46 -5.01
C PHE A 131 -20.24 -14.63 -6.50
N ASN A 132 -20.61 -15.85 -6.90
CA ASN A 132 -21.02 -16.19 -8.27
C ASN A 132 -22.33 -15.51 -8.69
N GLU A 133 -23.24 -15.27 -7.73
CA GLU A 133 -24.48 -14.53 -7.92
C GLU A 133 -24.26 -13.00 -8.02
N GLY A 134 -23.04 -12.52 -7.79
CA GLY A 134 -22.69 -11.11 -7.89
C GLY A 134 -22.96 -10.29 -6.63
N ALA A 135 -23.13 -10.93 -5.47
CA ALA A 135 -23.36 -10.26 -4.19
C ALA A 135 -22.31 -9.18 -3.84
N PRO A 136 -20.98 -9.35 -4.07
CA PRO A 136 -20.03 -8.29 -3.73
C PRO A 136 -20.27 -7.00 -4.51
N LEU A 137 -20.64 -7.09 -5.79
CA LEU A 137 -20.94 -5.91 -6.59
C LEU A 137 -22.25 -5.25 -6.13
N ALA A 138 -23.27 -6.04 -5.82
CA ALA A 138 -24.53 -5.53 -5.29
C ALA A 138 -24.31 -4.76 -3.98
N GLU A 139 -23.50 -5.30 -3.07
CA GLU A 139 -23.14 -4.64 -1.82
C GLU A 139 -22.31 -3.37 -2.03
N ALA A 140 -21.34 -3.39 -2.95
CA ALA A 140 -20.56 -2.21 -3.29
C ALA A 140 -21.43 -1.08 -3.87
N TYR A 141 -22.43 -1.39 -4.71
CA TYR A 141 -23.40 -0.40 -5.19
C TYR A 141 -24.31 0.13 -4.07
N ALA A 142 -24.72 -0.73 -3.14
CA ALA A 142 -25.50 -0.32 -1.98
C ALA A 142 -24.69 0.62 -1.06
N HIS A 143 -23.41 0.31 -0.83
CA HIS A 143 -22.48 1.16 -0.08
C HIS A 143 -22.26 2.50 -0.77
N ALA A 144 -22.02 2.50 -2.08
CA ALA A 144 -21.87 3.73 -2.88
C ALA A 144 -23.12 4.63 -2.77
N LYS A 145 -24.32 4.04 -2.83
CA LYS A 145 -25.59 4.76 -2.66
C LYS A 145 -25.72 5.36 -1.27
N HIS A 146 -25.38 4.59 -0.22
CA HIS A 146 -25.39 5.08 1.16
C HIS A 146 -24.43 6.26 1.36
N ARG A 147 -23.26 6.20 0.73
CA ARG A 147 -22.22 7.25 0.75
C ARG A 147 -22.47 8.41 -0.22
N GLN A 148 -23.60 8.39 -0.94
CA GLN A 148 -23.97 9.40 -1.94
C GLN A 148 -22.93 9.57 -3.06
N ILE A 149 -22.22 8.49 -3.42
CA ILE A 149 -21.27 8.47 -4.53
C ILE A 149 -22.06 8.30 -5.83
N LYS A 150 -22.01 9.32 -6.68
CA LYS A 150 -22.65 9.31 -8.01
C LYS A 150 -21.73 8.66 -9.04
N LEU A 151 -22.34 7.86 -9.92
CA LEU A 151 -21.67 7.12 -11.00
C LEU A 151 -20.45 6.34 -10.47
N PRO A 152 -20.62 5.44 -9.49
CA PRO A 152 -19.50 4.75 -8.88
C PRO A 152 -18.81 3.82 -9.89
N SER A 153 -17.48 3.87 -9.91
CA SER A 153 -16.61 2.88 -10.53
C SER A 153 -16.08 1.96 -9.44
N ILE A 154 -16.35 0.67 -9.57
CA ILE A 154 -15.98 -0.35 -8.59
C ILE A 154 -14.79 -1.13 -9.15
N HIS A 155 -13.74 -1.23 -8.35
CA HIS A 155 -12.50 -1.90 -8.71
C HIS A 155 -12.21 -3.01 -7.71
N LYS A 156 -11.97 -4.23 -8.21
CA LYS A 156 -11.64 -5.38 -7.36
C LYS A 156 -10.13 -5.48 -7.18
N HIS A 157 -9.68 -6.01 -6.05
CA HIS A 157 -8.25 -6.27 -5.84
C HIS A 157 -7.64 -7.24 -6.88
N THR A 158 -8.44 -8.11 -7.48
CA THR A 158 -8.02 -9.00 -8.59
C THR A 158 -7.75 -8.22 -9.89
N GLU A 159 -8.43 -7.10 -10.11
CA GLU A 159 -8.28 -6.22 -11.27
C GLU A 159 -7.08 -5.26 -11.13
N SER A 160 -6.44 -5.24 -9.97
CA SER A 160 -5.33 -4.33 -9.62
C SER A 160 -4.12 -4.46 -10.58
N GLY A 161 -3.93 -5.62 -11.22
CA GLY A 161 -2.93 -5.78 -12.26
C GLY A 161 -3.17 -4.90 -13.50
N HIS A 162 -4.41 -4.57 -13.82
CA HIS A 162 -4.78 -3.67 -14.92
C HIS A 162 -4.84 -2.21 -14.48
N ILE A 163 -5.23 -1.95 -13.23
CA ILE A 163 -5.30 -0.59 -12.66
C ILE A 163 -3.90 -0.03 -12.38
N MET A 164 -2.95 -0.84 -11.89
CA MET A 164 -1.56 -0.41 -11.77
C MET A 164 -0.90 -0.20 -13.14
N ARG A 165 -1.23 -1.03 -14.14
CA ARG A 165 -0.77 -0.85 -15.53
C ARG A 165 -1.39 0.39 -16.18
N ALA A 166 -2.66 0.69 -15.90
CA ALA A 166 -3.35 1.89 -16.36
C ALA A 166 -2.83 3.15 -15.65
N ALA A 167 -2.62 3.12 -14.33
CA ALA A 167 -2.01 4.21 -13.57
C ALA A 167 -0.56 4.48 -14.02
N HIS A 168 0.21 3.42 -14.29
CA HIS A 168 1.55 3.54 -14.88
C HIS A 168 1.50 4.08 -16.32
N PHE A 169 0.54 3.65 -17.14
CA PHE A 169 0.33 4.18 -18.49
C PHE A 169 -0.08 5.65 -18.48
N PHE A 170 -1.03 6.06 -17.62
CA PHE A 170 -1.44 7.47 -17.47
C PHE A 170 -0.32 8.32 -16.87
N GLY A 171 0.50 7.77 -15.96
CA GLY A 171 1.71 8.39 -15.46
C GLY A 171 2.75 8.64 -16.55
N GLU A 172 3.09 7.61 -17.34
CA GLU A 172 4.04 7.71 -18.45
C GLU A 172 3.51 8.56 -19.61
N PHE A 173 2.23 8.48 -19.95
CA PHE A 173 1.57 9.28 -21.00
C PHE A 173 1.55 10.78 -20.64
N ARG A 174 1.24 11.14 -19.38
CA ARG A 174 1.37 12.52 -18.88
C ARG A 174 2.81 13.02 -18.90
N ARG A 175 3.78 12.14 -18.56
CA ARG A 175 5.21 12.48 -18.58
C ARG A 175 5.74 12.71 -20.00
N GLN A 176 5.16 12.05 -20.99
CA GLN A 176 5.46 12.25 -22.42
C GLN A 176 4.81 13.52 -22.99
N LEU A 177 3.68 13.97 -22.46
CA LEU A 177 2.96 15.17 -22.92
C LEU A 177 3.51 16.51 -22.39
N LYS A 178 4.44 16.51 -21.42
CA LYS A 178 5.18 17.72 -21.01
C LYS A 178 6.70 17.55 -21.09
N PRO A 179 7.29 17.49 -22.31
CA PRO A 179 8.73 17.33 -22.52
C PRO A 179 9.60 18.42 -21.85
N SER A 180 9.06 19.63 -21.68
CA SER A 180 9.73 20.76 -21.04
C SER A 180 9.99 20.54 -19.54
N LEU A 181 9.09 19.87 -18.83
CA LEU A 181 9.23 19.57 -17.40
C LEU A 181 10.27 18.47 -17.15
N ARG A 182 10.30 17.44 -17.98
CA ARG A 182 11.30 16.36 -17.87
C ARG A 182 12.72 16.88 -18.16
N ALA A 183 12.87 17.75 -19.15
CA ALA A 183 14.14 18.41 -19.44
C ALA A 183 14.57 19.34 -18.29
N ALA A 184 13.64 20.13 -17.75
CA ALA A 184 13.91 21.02 -16.62
C ALA A 184 14.29 20.26 -15.33
N GLU A 185 13.63 19.13 -15.04
CA GLU A 185 13.91 18.31 -13.86
C GLU A 185 15.26 17.58 -13.97
N MET A 186 15.61 17.09 -15.16
CA MET A 186 16.93 16.52 -15.43
C MET A 186 18.03 17.59 -15.33
N MET A 187 17.81 18.78 -15.89
CA MET A 187 18.75 19.90 -15.77
C MET A 187 18.90 20.36 -14.32
N ALA A 188 17.81 20.40 -13.55
CA ALA A 188 17.83 20.78 -12.14
C ALA A 188 18.62 19.78 -11.28
N ARG A 189 18.47 18.47 -11.51
CA ARG A 189 19.28 17.45 -10.80
C ARG A 189 20.77 17.54 -11.11
N VAL A 190 21.12 17.80 -12.37
CA VAL A 190 22.52 17.97 -12.78
C VAL A 190 23.11 19.24 -12.15
N LEU A 191 22.36 20.34 -12.14
CA LEU A 191 22.78 21.58 -11.48
C LEU A 191 22.93 21.39 -9.96
N GLU A 192 22.00 20.70 -9.31
CA GLU A 192 22.06 20.39 -7.87
C GLU A 192 23.30 19.56 -7.51
N GLN A 193 23.63 18.52 -8.27
CA GLN A 193 24.85 17.74 -8.08
C GLN A 193 26.13 18.57 -8.28
N ASN A 194 26.13 19.46 -9.27
CA ASN A 194 27.27 20.34 -9.53
C ASN A 194 27.44 21.42 -8.45
N LEU A 195 26.34 21.93 -7.89
CA LEU A 195 26.37 22.92 -6.81
C LEU A 195 26.84 22.31 -5.48
N CYS A 196 26.44 21.08 -5.17
CA CYS A 196 26.90 20.37 -3.98
C CYS A 196 28.37 19.91 -4.04
N SER A 197 28.95 19.84 -5.25
CA SER A 197 30.35 19.47 -5.47
C SER A 197 31.25 20.67 -5.78
N LEU A 198 30.71 21.90 -5.71
CA LEU A 198 31.44 23.12 -6.02
C LEU A 198 32.49 23.40 -4.93
N ASP A 199 33.77 23.36 -5.31
CA ASP A 199 34.88 23.74 -4.43
C ASP A 199 35.01 25.27 -4.40
N LEU A 200 34.74 25.86 -3.23
CA LEU A 200 34.75 27.31 -3.02
C LEU A 200 36.05 27.80 -2.35
N THR A 201 37.03 26.93 -2.13
CA THR A 201 38.24 27.25 -1.34
C THR A 201 39.10 28.38 -1.92
N ASP A 202 39.08 28.59 -3.23
CA ASP A 202 39.84 29.65 -3.92
C ASP A 202 39.00 30.92 -4.24
N ILE A 203 37.76 31.02 -3.74
CA ILE A 203 36.87 32.16 -4.02
C ILE A 203 36.92 33.17 -2.87
N ASN A 204 37.01 34.46 -3.21
CA ASN A 204 36.90 35.55 -2.24
C ASN A 204 35.60 35.44 -1.41
N GLY A 205 35.71 35.54 -0.09
CA GLY A 205 34.64 35.24 0.87
C GLY A 205 33.31 35.97 0.64
N ASP A 206 33.34 37.22 0.20
CA ASP A 206 32.11 37.98 -0.05
C ASP A 206 31.35 37.46 -1.28
N LYS A 207 32.09 36.98 -2.29
CA LYS A 207 31.50 36.37 -3.49
C LYS A 207 31.00 34.96 -3.20
N ALA A 208 31.74 34.18 -2.42
CA ALA A 208 31.29 32.85 -1.99
C ALA A 208 29.99 32.95 -1.18
N HIS A 209 29.89 33.91 -0.27
CA HIS A 209 28.67 34.16 0.49
C HIS A 209 27.49 34.57 -0.40
N HIS A 210 27.73 35.44 -1.39
CA HIS A 210 26.70 35.82 -2.36
C HIS A 210 26.15 34.61 -3.14
N TYR A 211 27.02 33.73 -3.66
CA TYR A 211 26.59 32.54 -4.38
C TYR A 211 25.82 31.55 -3.48
N LEU A 212 26.26 31.36 -2.24
CA LEU A 212 25.54 30.51 -1.29
C LEU A 212 24.15 31.06 -0.95
N MET A 213 24.00 32.38 -0.87
CA MET A 213 22.70 33.03 -0.65
C MET A 213 21.76 32.89 -1.86
N GLU A 214 22.28 32.97 -3.08
CA GLU A 214 21.47 32.74 -4.29
C GLU A 214 21.02 31.28 -4.41
N ILE A 215 21.92 30.34 -4.10
CA ILE A 215 21.60 28.90 -4.03
C ILE A 215 20.51 28.66 -2.98
N GLN A 216 20.65 29.23 -1.79
CA GLN A 216 19.65 29.09 -0.72
C GLN A 216 18.28 29.63 -1.16
N ARG A 217 18.22 30.79 -1.81
CA ARG A 217 16.97 31.36 -2.34
C ARG A 217 16.32 30.46 -3.40
N ALA A 218 17.11 29.89 -4.30
CA ALA A 218 16.61 28.96 -5.32
C ALA A 218 16.01 27.69 -4.71
N PHE A 219 16.61 27.15 -3.64
CA PHE A 219 16.05 26.01 -2.90
C PHE A 219 14.75 26.35 -2.17
N ILE A 220 14.65 27.54 -1.57
CA ILE A 220 13.42 28.00 -0.91
C ILE A 220 12.28 28.14 -1.93
N GLN A 221 12.54 28.79 -3.07
CA GLN A 221 11.54 28.95 -4.14
C GLN A 221 11.09 27.61 -4.73
N ARG A 222 12.01 26.65 -4.90
CA ARG A 222 11.68 25.28 -5.32
C ARG A 222 10.77 24.57 -4.32
N ARG A 223 11.02 24.76 -3.02
CA ARG A 223 10.17 24.18 -1.96
C ARG A 223 8.77 24.79 -1.97
N GLU A 224 8.67 26.10 -2.14
CA GLU A 224 7.40 26.82 -2.26
C GLU A 224 6.61 26.36 -3.49
N HIS A 225 7.26 26.21 -4.64
CA HIS A 225 6.64 25.68 -5.85
C HIS A 225 6.14 24.24 -5.69
N ALA A 226 6.93 23.36 -5.06
CA ALA A 226 6.51 21.98 -4.77
C ALA A 226 5.32 21.94 -3.80
N GLN A 227 5.23 22.86 -2.84
CA GLN A 227 4.09 23.00 -1.94
C GLN A 227 2.84 23.50 -2.67
N ILE A 228 2.98 24.43 -3.61
CA ILE A 228 1.87 24.90 -4.46
C ILE A 228 1.36 23.75 -5.34
N GLU A 229 2.26 22.96 -5.96
CA GLU A 229 1.86 21.78 -6.74
C GLU A 229 1.17 20.71 -5.89
N LEU A 230 1.61 20.49 -4.64
CA LEU A 230 0.95 19.58 -3.70
C LEU A 230 -0.45 20.08 -3.29
N ALA A 231 -0.63 21.39 -3.13
CA ALA A 231 -1.91 22.03 -2.85
C ALA A 231 -2.87 21.96 -4.06
N GLU A 232 -2.37 22.20 -5.28
CA GLU A 232 -3.15 22.07 -6.52
C GLU A 232 -3.57 20.62 -6.83
N ASN A 233 -2.77 19.64 -6.39
CA ASN A 233 -3.08 18.22 -6.50
C ASN A 233 -3.99 17.69 -5.36
N GLY A 234 -4.45 18.56 -4.45
CA GLY A 234 -5.42 18.22 -3.41
C GLY A 234 -4.88 17.36 -2.25
N MET A 235 -3.56 17.33 -2.04
CA MET A 235 -2.91 16.46 -1.04
C MET A 235 -2.56 17.18 0.29
N VAL A 236 -3.07 18.39 0.54
CA VAL A 236 -2.89 19.12 1.81
C VAL A 236 -4.23 19.74 2.26
N ASP A 237 -4.60 19.51 3.53
CA ASP A 237 -5.79 20.10 4.15
C ASP A 237 -5.51 21.57 4.56
N TRP A 238 -5.80 22.49 3.65
CA TRP A 238 -5.48 23.92 3.75
C TRP A 238 -6.01 24.65 5.00
N PRO A 239 -7.21 24.32 5.54
CA PRO A 239 -7.71 24.91 6.79
C PRO A 239 -6.83 24.59 8.01
N ALA A 240 -6.37 23.35 8.15
CA ALA A 240 -5.53 22.92 9.28
C ALA A 240 -4.14 23.58 9.25
N MET A 241 -3.60 23.81 8.05
CA MET A 241 -2.32 24.49 7.88
C MET A 241 -2.43 26.01 8.12
N ALA A 242 -3.56 26.63 7.77
CA ALA A 242 -3.83 28.04 8.05
C ALA A 242 -3.99 28.31 9.55
N GLU A 243 -4.70 27.43 10.28
CA GLU A 243 -4.93 27.56 11.72
C GLU A 243 -3.61 27.47 12.52
N ALA A 244 -2.73 26.53 12.15
CA ALA A 244 -1.40 26.37 12.74
C ALA A 244 -0.44 27.55 12.47
N LEU A 245 -0.61 28.26 11.35
CA LEU A 245 0.18 29.46 11.02
C LEU A 245 -0.29 30.69 11.81
N THR A 246 -1.56 30.76 12.19
CA THR A 246 -2.10 31.83 13.05
C THR A 246 -1.67 31.67 14.52
N GLU A 247 -1.75 30.46 15.09
CA GLU A 247 -1.35 30.23 16.50
C GLU A 247 0.15 30.49 16.74
N ALA A 248 1.00 30.29 15.73
CA ALA A 248 2.43 30.56 15.81
C ALA A 248 2.80 32.06 15.85
N ASN A 249 1.91 32.94 15.39
CA ASN A 249 2.17 34.39 15.33
C ASN A 249 1.74 35.16 16.60
N ASP A 250 0.89 34.57 17.45
CA ASP A 250 0.38 35.21 18.68
C ASP A 250 1.19 34.84 19.94
N ALA A 251 2.30 34.11 19.80
CA ALA A 251 3.18 33.80 20.92
C ALA A 251 3.89 35.08 21.43
N PRO A 252 3.84 35.39 22.74
CA PRO A 252 4.43 36.62 23.27
C PRO A 252 5.95 36.62 23.12
N THR A 253 6.49 37.74 22.62
CA THR A 253 7.92 37.91 22.33
C THR A 253 8.75 37.89 23.61
N PRO A 254 9.85 37.11 23.71
CA PRO A 254 10.73 37.18 24.86
C PRO A 254 11.49 38.52 24.87
N SER A 255 11.53 39.15 26.04
CA SER A 255 12.20 40.44 26.27
C SER A 255 13.71 40.36 26.01
N ARG A 256 14.23 41.36 25.28
CA ARG A 256 15.65 41.48 24.87
C ARG A 256 16.61 41.52 26.08
N PRO A 257 17.78 40.87 26.02
CA PRO A 257 18.82 41.04 27.04
C PRO A 257 19.55 42.38 26.88
N SER A 258 19.83 43.03 28.01
CA SER A 258 20.51 44.33 28.11
C SER A 258 21.95 44.28 27.57
N ARG A 259 22.32 45.27 26.73
CA ARG A 259 23.70 45.48 26.24
C ARG A 259 24.67 45.75 27.39
N GLY A 260 25.74 44.96 27.47
CA GLY A 260 26.86 45.17 28.39
C GLY A 260 27.66 46.43 28.06
N GLN A 261 28.12 47.11 29.11
CA GLN A 261 29.04 48.24 29.07
C GLN A 261 30.42 47.83 28.56
N SER A 262 30.96 48.61 27.64
CA SER A 262 32.35 48.56 27.16
C SER A 262 33.29 49.14 28.23
N PHE A 263 34.34 48.39 28.59
CA PHE A 263 35.48 48.92 29.33
C PHE A 263 36.55 49.42 28.36
N HIS A 264 36.82 50.73 28.41
CA HIS A 264 38.12 51.35 28.20
C HIS A 264 38.26 52.51 29.17
#